data_AF-A0AAN0LEW8-F1
#
_entry.id   AF-A0AAN0LEW8-F1
#
_cell.length_a   1.000
_cell.length_b   1.000
_cell.length_c   1.000
_cell.angle_alpha   90.00
_cell.angle_beta   90.00
_cell.angle_gamma   90.00
#
_symmetry.space_group_name_H-M   'P 1'
#
loop_
_entity.id
_entity.type
_entity.pdbx_description
1 polymer ?
#
loop_
_entity_poly.entity_id
_entity_poly.type
_entity_poly.pdbx_seq_one_letter_code
_entity_poly.pdbx_strand_id
1 'polypeptide(L)' 'MKTKPPRERAARALCRFNGVPENTMFEGRPMWESYLPEVDVILEAALSAEEWERVKQGGGE' A
#
# COMPACT_ATOMS: atom_id res chain seq x y z
N MET A 1 -7.12 -7.82 -16.51
CA MET A 1 -7.14 -6.81 -15.42
C MET A 1 -5.77 -6.82 -14.77
N LYS A 2 -5.00 -5.71 -14.83
CA LYS A 2 -3.73 -5.64 -14.10
C LYS A 2 -4.05 -5.67 -12.60
N THR A 3 -3.56 -6.67 -11.87
CA THR A 3 -3.65 -6.71 -10.42
C THR A 3 -2.81 -5.58 -9.85
N LYS A 4 -3.39 -4.77 -8.95
CA LYS A 4 -2.68 -3.70 -8.25
C LYS A 4 -1.45 -4.25 -7.51
N PRO A 5 -0.38 -3.47 -7.36
CA PRO A 5 0.80 -3.88 -6.62
C PRO A 5 0.45 -4.30 -5.17
N PRO A 6 1.20 -5.23 -4.55
CA PRO A 6 0.93 -5.66 -3.18
C PRO A 6 0.87 -4.52 -2.17
N ARG A 7 1.74 -3.51 -2.34
CA ARG A 7 1.79 -2.29 -1.52
C ARG A 7 0.49 -1.51 -1.55
N GLU A 8 -0.02 -1.19 -2.74
CA GLU A 8 -1.31 -0.50 -2.89
C GLU A 8 -2.47 -1.34 -2.36
N ARG A 9 -2.47 -2.64 -2.62
CA ARG A 9 -3.52 -3.56 -2.12
C ARG A 9 -3.58 -3.58 -0.59
N ALA A 10 -2.42 -3.60 0.08
CA ALA A 10 -2.33 -3.57 1.53
C ALA A 10 -2.82 -2.23 2.09
N ALA A 11 -2.41 -1.11 1.48
CA ALA A 11 -2.84 0.21 1.91
C ALA A 11 -4.38 0.38 1.80
N ARG A 12 -4.95 -0.10 0.70
CA ARG A 12 -6.41 -0.16 0.51
C ARG A 12 -7.12 -1.06 1.52
N ALA A 13 -6.49 -2.17 1.92
CA ALA A 13 -7.02 -3.02 2.98
C ALA A 13 -7.00 -2.30 4.33
N LEU A 14 -5.97 -1.51 4.63
CA LEU A 14 -5.94 -0.66 5.84
C LEU A 14 -7.03 0.41 5.83
N CYS A 15 -7.33 1.02 4.69
CA CYS A 15 -8.48 1.92 4.58
C CYS A 15 -9.79 1.23 4.98
N ARG A 16 -10.06 0.03 4.42
CA ARG A 16 -11.26 -0.76 4.73
C ARG A 16 -11.31 -1.15 6.20
N PHE A 17 -10.17 -1.55 6.78
CA PHE A 17 -10.05 -1.89 8.19
C PHE A 17 -10.40 -0.69 9.09
N ASN A 18 -9.96 0.51 8.73
CA ASN A 18 -10.25 1.75 9.45
C ASN A 18 -11.63 2.37 9.10
N GLY A 19 -12.41 1.74 8.21
CA GLY A 19 -13.71 2.25 7.79
C GLY A 19 -13.66 3.53 6.95
N VAL A 20 -12.51 3.84 6.33
CA VAL A 20 -12.35 5.03 5.48
C VAL A 20 -12.41 4.67 4.00
N PRO A 21 -13.06 5.49 3.14
CA PRO A 21 -13.10 5.21 1.71
C PRO A 21 -11.72 5.32 1.06
N GLU A 22 -11.25 4.26 0.39
CA GLU A 22 -9.90 4.19 -0.19
C GLU A 22 -9.58 5.32 -1.19
N ASN A 23 -10.57 5.75 -1.97
CA ASN A 23 -10.41 6.73 -3.04
C ASN A 23 -10.90 8.13 -2.67
N THR A 24 -11.30 8.37 -1.41
CA THR A 24 -11.59 9.76 -1.00
C THR A 24 -10.31 10.59 -1.05
N MET A 25 -10.43 11.86 -1.41
CA MET A 25 -9.26 12.74 -1.48
C MET A 25 -8.89 13.21 -0.07
N PHE A 26 -7.62 13.08 0.27
CA PHE A 26 -6.99 13.57 1.49
C PHE A 26 -5.65 14.22 1.11
N GLU A 27 -5.45 15.49 1.46
CA GLU A 27 -4.24 16.25 1.11
C GLU A 27 -3.90 16.21 -0.40
N GLY A 28 -4.93 16.23 -1.25
CA GLY A 28 -4.76 16.20 -2.71
C GLY A 28 -4.41 14.83 -3.30
N ARG A 29 -4.40 13.76 -2.50
CA ARG A 29 -4.13 12.38 -2.94
C ARG A 29 -5.23 11.42 -2.47
N PRO A 30 -5.38 10.23 -3.08
CA PRO A 30 -6.29 9.21 -2.56
C PRO A 30 -5.91 8.77 -1.14
N MET A 31 -6.91 8.58 -0.28
CA MET A 31 -6.75 8.20 1.13
C MET A 31 -5.86 6.97 1.35
N TRP A 32 -5.87 6.00 0.44
CA TRP A 32 -4.98 4.84 0.55
C TRP A 32 -3.50 5.21 0.57
N GLU A 33 -3.08 6.30 -0.07
CA GLU A 33 -1.67 6.71 -0.08
C GLU A 33 -1.18 7.13 1.30
N SER A 34 -2.07 7.63 2.18
CA SER A 34 -1.72 8.01 3.55
C SER A 34 -1.32 6.83 4.43
N TYR A 35 -1.70 5.60 4.05
CA TYR A 35 -1.37 4.37 4.77
C TYR A 35 -0.12 3.66 4.23
N LEU A 36 0.55 4.22 3.21
CA LEU A 36 1.76 3.61 2.65
C LEU A 36 2.90 3.48 3.66
N PRO A 37 3.18 4.46 4.54
CA PRO A 37 4.23 4.32 5.54
C PRO A 37 4.01 3.12 6.48
N GLU A 38 2.78 2.91 6.97
CA GLU A 38 2.45 1.77 7.82
C GLU A 38 2.59 0.44 7.08
N VAL A 39 2.16 0.40 5.81
CA VAL A 39 2.34 -0.77 4.95
C VAL A 39 3.81 -1.10 4.76
N ASP A 40 4.65 -0.09 4.51
CA ASP A 40 6.07 -0.26 4.30
C ASP A 40 6.73 -0.87 5.55
N VAL A 41 6.42 -0.36 6.75
CA VAL A 41 6.91 -0.91 8.02
C VAL A 41 6.48 -2.36 8.23
N ILE A 42 5.22 -2.70 7.96
CA ILE A 42 4.70 -4.06 8.11
C ILE A 42 5.37 -5.01 7.12
N LEU A 43 5.52 -4.60 5.87
CA LEU A 43 6.14 -5.44 4.84
C LEU A 43 7.64 -5.61 5.07
N GLU A 44 8.33 -4.58 5.56
CA GLU A 44 9.73 -4.70 6.01
C GLU A 44 9.90 -5.67 7.18
N ALA A 45 8.94 -5.71 8.11
CA ALA A 45 8.98 -6.65 9.24
C ALA A 45 8.59 -8.08 8.85
N ALA A 46 7.68 -8.24 7.87
CA ALA A 46 7.12 -9.53 7.49
C ALA A 46 7.92 -10.27 6.39
N LEU A 47 8.67 -9.54 5.58
CA LEU A 47 9.40 -10.08 4.42
C LEU A 47 10.91 -10.08 4.66
N SER A 48 11.63 -10.98 3.99
CA SER A 48 13.07 -10.82 3.83
C SER A 48 13.39 -9.58 3.00
N ALA A 49 14.62 -9.05 3.13
CA ALA A 49 15.06 -7.89 2.35
C ALA A 49 14.89 -8.11 0.83
N GLU A 50 15.16 -9.32 0.34
CA GLU A 50 15.01 -9.65 -1.09
C GLU A 50 13.53 -9.61 -1.53
N GLU A 51 12.63 -10.16 -0.72
CA GLU A 51 11.19 -10.13 -1.00
C GLU A 51 10.64 -8.69 -0.94
N TRP A 52 11.13 -7.87 0.00
CA TRP A 52 10.73 -6.47 0.09
C TRP A 52 11.16 -5.66 -1.13
N GLU A 53 12.39 -5.84 -1.61
CA GLU A 53 12.86 -5.17 -2.83
C GLU A 53 12.02 -5.52 -4.06
N ARG A 54 11.59 -6.79 -4.19
CA ARG A 54 10.67 -7.21 -5.27
C ARG A 54 9.32 -6.52 -5.17
N VAL A 55 8.80 -6.28 -3.96
CA VAL A 55 7.54 -5.55 -3.77
C VAL A 55 7.68 -4.07 -4.14
N LYS A 56 8.80 -3.42 -3.81
CA LYS A 56 9.08 -2.03 -4.19
C LYS A 56 9.19 -1.85 -5.71
N GLN A 57 9.79 -2.82 -6.42
CA GLN A 57 9.97 -2.78 -7.88
C GLN A 57 8.66 -2.98 -8.67
N GLY A 58 7.62 -3.55 -8.07
CA GLY A 58 6.32 -3.74 -8.71
C GLY A 58 5.40 -2.51 -8.72
N GLY A 59 5.87 -1.35 -8.23
CA GLY A 59 5.05 -0.15 -7.99
C GLY A 59 5.13 0.95 -9.06
N GLY A 60 5.80 0.73 -10.19
CA GLY A 60 5.98 1.75 -11.24
C GLY A 60 5.58 1.26 -12.63
N GLU A 61 4.37 1.63 -13.07
CA GLU A 61 3.96 1.85 -14.47
C GLU A 61 2.75 2.79 -14.49
#